data_AF-A0A9D3MML3-F1
#
_entry.id   AF-A0A9D3MML3-F1
#
_cell.length_a   1.000
_cell.length_b   1.000
_cell.length_c   1.000
_cell.angle_alpha   90.00
_cell.angle_beta   90.00
_cell.angle_gamma   90.00
#
_symmetry.space_group_name_H-M   'P 1'
#
loop_
_entity.id
_entity.type
_entity.pdbx_description
1 polymer ?
#
loop_
_entity_poly.entity_id
_entity_poly.type
_entity_poly.pdbx_seq_one_letter_code
_entity_poly.pdbx_strand_id
1 'polypeptide(L)'
;MEFKLIEPEEVARRWGIQKNRPAMNYDKLSRSLRYYYEKGIMQKVKVAGERYVYKFVCDPEALFSMAFPDNQRPSLKADPDSLPGAEDETLPLTHYDEAAPTWWTGEQCMASMSFPDGYVY
;
A
#
# COMPACT_ATOMS: atom_id res chain seq x y z
N MET A 1 13.31 -14.52 -16.83
CA MET A 1 13.75 -13.37 -16.03
C MET A 1 15.09 -13.70 -15.35
N GLU A 2 16.14 -13.95 -16.14
CA GLU A 2 17.50 -14.18 -15.63
C GLU A 2 18.32 -12.89 -15.79
N PHE A 3 19.27 -12.67 -14.89
CA PHE A 3 20.22 -11.56 -14.95
C PHE A 3 21.56 -11.93 -14.31
N LYS A 4 22.60 -11.17 -14.67
CA LYS A 4 23.95 -11.30 -14.11
C LYS A 4 24.40 -9.95 -13.56
N LEU A 5 24.99 -9.94 -12.36
CA LEU A 5 25.73 -8.77 -11.90
C LEU A 5 27.11 -8.78 -12.57
N ILE A 6 27.25 -8.00 -13.64
CA ILE A 6 28.53 -7.85 -14.35
C ILE A 6 29.57 -7.23 -13.42
N GLU A 7 29.19 -6.15 -12.72
CA GLU A 7 30.00 -5.47 -11.72
C GLU A 7 29.27 -5.46 -10.37
N PRO A 8 29.49 -6.48 -9.51
CA PRO A 8 28.75 -6.63 -8.25
C PRO A 8 28.94 -5.46 -7.28
N GLU A 9 30.14 -4.88 -7.22
CA GLU A 9 30.43 -3.73 -6.38
C GLU A 9 29.72 -2.46 -6.84
N GLU A 10 29.59 -2.24 -8.15
CA GLU A 10 28.88 -1.05 -8.66
C GLU A 10 27.38 -1.14 -8.38
N VAL A 11 26.79 -2.32 -8.49
CA VAL A 11 25.39 -2.55 -8.08
C VAL A 11 25.22 -2.29 -6.59
N ALA A 12 26.15 -2.76 -5.75
CA ALA A 12 26.10 -2.50 -4.32
C ALA A 12 26.30 -1.02 -3.97
N ARG A 13 27.17 -0.31 -4.68
CA ARG A 13 27.37 1.12 -4.51
C ARG A 13 26.11 1.91 -4.87
N ARG A 14 25.47 1.61 -6.01
CA ARG A 14 24.20 2.23 -6.42
C ARG A 14 23.08 1.93 -5.43
N TRP A 15 23.01 0.70 -4.93
CA TRP A 15 22.09 0.34 -3.86
C TRP A 15 22.35 1.13 -2.56
N GLY A 16 23.62 1.31 -2.20
CA GLY A 16 24.05 2.14 -1.09
C GLY A 16 23.56 3.58 -1.23
N ILE A 17 23.73 4.19 -2.40
CA ILE A 17 23.23 5.55 -2.68
C ILE A 17 21.70 5.59 -2.55
N GLN A 18 20.99 4.66 -3.17
CA GLN A 18 19.52 4.59 -3.14
C GLN A 18 18.96 4.52 -1.72
N LYS A 19 19.67 3.82 -0.81
CA LYS A 19 19.25 3.64 0.59
C LYS A 19 19.97 4.57 1.57
N ASN A 20 20.74 5.55 1.09
CA ASN A 20 21.60 6.42 1.88
C ASN A 20 22.50 5.66 2.88
N ARG A 21 23.10 4.56 2.42
CA ARG A 21 24.04 3.71 3.15
C ARG A 21 25.40 3.74 2.44
N PRO A 22 26.29 4.70 2.74
CA PRO A 22 27.55 4.89 2.00
C PRO A 22 28.55 3.73 2.16
N ALA A 23 28.46 2.98 3.26
CA ALA A 23 29.31 1.80 3.52
C ALA A 23 28.72 0.49 2.96
N MET A 24 27.86 0.55 1.94
CA MET A 24 27.31 -0.63 1.26
C MET A 24 28.37 -1.25 0.32
N ASN A 25 28.42 -2.57 0.27
CA ASN A 25 29.30 -3.35 -0.62
C ASN A 25 28.61 -4.66 -1.03
N TYR A 26 29.23 -5.41 -1.94
CA TYR A 26 28.62 -6.64 -2.42
C TYR A 26 28.43 -7.70 -1.32
N ASP A 27 29.36 -7.83 -0.37
CA ASP A 27 29.24 -8.79 0.72
C ASP A 27 27.94 -8.59 1.53
N LYS A 28 27.58 -7.33 1.80
CA LYS A 28 26.34 -6.99 2.50
C LYS A 28 25.11 -7.19 1.62
N LEU A 29 25.14 -6.73 0.37
CA LEU A 29 24.04 -6.89 -0.58
C LEU A 29 23.74 -8.37 -0.86
N SER A 30 24.79 -9.19 -0.97
CA SER A 30 24.68 -10.61 -1.25
C SER A 30 23.91 -11.38 -0.17
N ARG A 31 23.83 -10.84 1.06
CA ARG A 31 22.96 -11.39 2.12
C ARG A 31 21.48 -11.31 1.73
N SER A 32 21.02 -10.17 1.19
CA SER A 32 19.65 -10.03 0.71
C SER A 32 19.35 -10.95 -0.48
N LEU A 33 20.28 -11.08 -1.42
CA LEU A 33 20.14 -12.04 -2.52
C LEU A 33 20.01 -13.49 -2.00
N ARG A 34 20.72 -13.80 -0.92
CA ARG A 34 20.59 -15.08 -0.23
C ARG A 34 19.21 -15.30 0.37
N TYR A 35 18.70 -14.32 1.10
CA TYR A 35 17.35 -14.39 1.62
C TYR A 35 16.32 -14.59 0.50
N TYR A 36 16.48 -13.94 -0.64
CA TYR A 36 15.53 -14.08 -1.75
C TYR A 36 15.55 -15.46 -2.41
N TYR A 37 16.70 -16.14 -2.49
CA TYR A 37 16.70 -17.51 -2.98
C TYR A 37 16.18 -18.52 -1.95
N GLU A 38 16.40 -18.29 -0.66
CA GLU A 38 15.84 -19.13 0.41
C GLU A 38 14.32 -18.97 0.50
N LYS A 39 13.81 -17.76 0.19
CA LYS A 39 12.38 -17.45 0.13
C LYS A 39 11.71 -17.85 -1.19
N GLY A 40 12.45 -18.38 -2.16
CA GLY A 40 11.90 -18.81 -3.44
C GLY A 40 11.45 -17.67 -4.37
N ILE A 41 11.76 -16.41 -4.04
CA ILE A 41 11.50 -15.26 -4.94
C ILE A 41 12.49 -15.27 -6.11
N MET A 42 13.71 -15.77 -5.85
CA MET A 42 14.79 -15.85 -6.83
C MET A 42 15.49 -17.21 -6.76
N GLN A 43 16.33 -17.52 -7.74
CA GLN A 43 17.20 -18.68 -7.74
C GLN A 43 18.61 -18.27 -8.11
N LYS A 44 19.61 -18.87 -7.44
CA LYS A 44 21.01 -18.72 -7.84
C LYS A 44 21.29 -19.67 -9.00
N VAL A 45 21.62 -19.12 -10.15
CA VAL A 45 21.91 -19.92 -11.34
C VAL A 45 23.38 -20.34 -11.27
N LYS A 46 23.63 -21.64 -11.21
CA LYS A 46 24.98 -22.22 -11.24
C LYS A 46 25.32 -22.57 -12.69
N VAL A 47 25.97 -21.64 -13.38
CA VAL A 47 26.52 -21.90 -14.71
C VAL A 47 28.04 -22.12 -14.56
N ALA A 48 28.58 -23.14 -15.21
CA ALA A 48 30.01 -23.43 -15.15
C ALA A 48 30.81 -22.25 -15.71
N GLY A 49 31.79 -21.75 -14.95
CA GLY A 49 32.59 -20.58 -15.31
C GLY A 49 31.92 -19.23 -15.05
N GLU A 50 30.67 -19.22 -14.58
CA GLU A 50 29.86 -18.01 -14.44
C GLU A 50 29.47 -17.75 -12.99
N ARG A 51 29.69 -16.50 -12.55
CA ARG A 51 29.40 -16.04 -11.20
C ARG A 51 28.38 -14.90 -11.25
N TYR A 52 27.68 -14.72 -10.13
CA TYR A 52 26.73 -13.64 -9.92
C TYR A 52 25.51 -13.67 -10.87
N VAL A 53 25.11 -14.87 -11.28
CA VAL A 53 23.92 -15.08 -12.11
C VAL A 53 22.75 -15.52 -11.22
N TYR A 54 21.61 -14.86 -11.42
CA TYR A 54 20.38 -15.09 -10.66
C TYR A 54 19.16 -15.00 -11.57
N LYS A 55 18.08 -15.66 -11.18
CA LYS A 55 16.82 -15.68 -11.94
C LYS A 55 15.64 -15.44 -11.01
N PHE A 56 14.73 -14.55 -11.39
CA PHE A 56 13.45 -14.43 -10.68
C PHE A 56 12.56 -15.64 -10.98
N VAL A 57 11.89 -16.12 -9.93
CA VAL A 57 10.98 -17.26 -10.02
C VAL A 57 9.61 -16.79 -10.52
N CYS A 58 8.98 -17.61 -11.36
CA CYS A 58 7.67 -17.31 -11.95
C CYS A 58 6.62 -18.30 -11.44
N ASP A 59 6.58 -18.47 -10.11
CA ASP A 59 5.63 -19.33 -9.41
C ASP A 59 4.58 -18.47 -8.70
N PRO A 60 3.33 -18.93 -8.55
CA PRO A 60 2.27 -18.15 -7.91
C PRO A 60 2.64 -17.68 -6.49
N GLU A 61 3.34 -18.51 -5.72
CA GLU A 61 3.80 -18.18 -4.37
C GLU A 61 4.90 -17.10 -4.37
N ALA A 62 5.82 -17.17 -5.34
CA ALA A 62 6.85 -16.15 -5.52
C ALA A 62 6.22 -14.82 -5.96
N LEU A 63 5.22 -14.87 -6.84
CA LEU A 63 4.48 -13.70 -7.30
C LEU A 63 3.76 -13.01 -6.13
N PHE A 64 3.11 -13.79 -5.25
CA PHE A 64 2.48 -13.26 -4.03
C PHE A 64 3.51 -12.57 -3.12
N SER A 65 4.66 -13.21 -2.90
CA SER A 65 5.75 -12.66 -2.07
C SER A 65 6.35 -11.37 -2.65
N MET A 66 6.39 -11.24 -3.98
CA MET A 66 6.85 -10.03 -4.67
C MET A 66 5.80 -8.91 -4.65
N ALA A 67 4.52 -9.25 -4.77
CA ALA A 67 3.43 -8.28 -4.80
C ALA A 67 3.20 -7.62 -3.42
N PHE A 68 3.52 -8.31 -2.33
CA PHE A 68 3.25 -7.84 -0.96
C PHE A 68 4.49 -7.93 -0.05
N PRO A 69 5.51 -7.07 -0.26
CA PRO A 69 6.77 -7.13 0.49
C PRO A 69 6.65 -6.77 1.99
N ASP A 70 5.63 -5.99 2.38
CA ASP A 70 5.44 -5.49 3.75
C ASP A 70 4.41 -6.29 4.58
N ASN A 71 4.13 -7.55 4.21
CA ASN A 71 3.10 -8.37 4.85
C ASN A 71 1.67 -7.77 4.80
N GLN A 72 1.45 -6.77 3.95
CA GLN A 72 0.13 -6.22 3.67
C GLN A 72 -0.64 -7.24 2.83
N ARG A 73 -1.20 -8.27 3.47
CA ARG A 73 -2.33 -8.97 2.88
C ARG A 73 -3.41 -7.92 2.68
N PRO A 74 -3.84 -7.61 1.44
CA PRO A 74 -5.01 -6.78 1.26
C PRO A 74 -6.17 -7.58 1.89
N SER A 75 -6.51 -7.25 3.13
CA SER A 75 -7.71 -7.79 3.74
C SER A 75 -8.84 -7.18 2.94
N LEU A 76 -9.44 -7.97 2.05
CA LEU A 76 -10.80 -7.70 1.63
C LEU A 76 -11.63 -7.91 2.89
N LYS A 77 -11.79 -6.82 3.66
CA LYS A 77 -12.96 -6.70 4.52
C LYS A 77 -14.12 -6.68 3.54
N ALA A 78 -14.64 -7.86 3.20
CA ALA A 78 -15.99 -7.96 2.72
C ALA A 78 -16.82 -7.43 3.88
N ASP A 79 -17.30 -6.19 3.77
CA ASP A 79 -18.30 -5.63 4.67
C ASP A 79 -19.60 -6.36 4.33
N PRO A 80 -20.07 -7.34 5.14
CA PRO A 80 -21.30 -8.05 4.82
C PRO A 80 -22.55 -7.20 5.08
N ASP A 81 -22.41 -5.94 5.56
CA ASP A 81 -23.52 -5.12 6.04
C ASP A 81 -23.96 -4.01 5.08
N SER A 82 -23.43 -3.97 3.86
CA SER A 82 -24.00 -3.12 2.80
C SER A 82 -25.22 -3.81 2.18
N LEU A 83 -26.30 -3.95 2.94
CA LEU A 83 -27.63 -4.18 2.37
C LEU A 83 -28.39 -2.85 2.24
N PRO A 84 -29.15 -2.68 1.13
CA PRO A 84 -29.87 -1.45 0.84
C PRO A 84 -31.10 -1.37 1.73
N GLY A 85 -31.18 -0.33 2.55
CA GLY A 85 -32.42 0.02 3.25
C GLY A 85 -33.47 0.50 2.25
N ALA A 86 -34.17 -0.45 1.63
CA ALA A 86 -35.52 -0.23 1.16
C ALA A 86 -36.46 -0.15 2.38
N GLU A 87 -37.55 0.59 2.21
CA GLU A 87 -38.79 0.57 2.99
C GLU A 87 -38.72 0.93 4.49
N ASP A 88 -39.09 2.18 4.82
CA ASP A 88 -40.30 2.48 5.59
C ASP A 88 -40.37 4.00 5.89
N GLU A 89 -41.07 4.76 5.06
CA GLU A 89 -41.68 6.03 5.49
C GLU A 89 -43.15 6.01 5.09
N THR A 90 -43.93 5.25 5.88
CA THR A 90 -45.37 5.49 5.99
C THR A 90 -45.59 6.77 6.78
N LEU A 91 -45.55 7.93 6.12
CA LEU A 91 -45.99 9.19 6.72
C LEU A 91 -47.46 9.50 6.40
N PRO A 92 -48.25 9.96 7.39
CA PRO A 92 -49.70 10.02 7.33
C PRO A 92 -50.20 11.19 6.47
N LEU A 93 -51.35 10.96 5.83
CA LEU A 93 -52.14 11.95 5.10
C LEU A 93 -52.50 13.17 5.98
N THR A 94 -52.00 14.35 5.63
CA THR A 94 -52.72 15.62 5.86
C THR A 94 -52.48 16.63 4.72
N HIS A 95 -53.56 16.86 3.95
CA HIS A 95 -53.99 18.14 3.36
C HIS A 95 -53.20 18.76 2.18
N TYR A 96 -53.80 18.61 0.99
CA TYR A 96 -53.61 19.38 -0.25
C TYR A 96 -53.81 20.89 -0.03
N ASP A 97 -52.94 21.77 -0.54
CA ASP A 97 -53.34 22.80 -1.50
C ASP A 97 -52.12 23.47 -2.18
N GLU A 98 -52.38 23.94 -3.40
CA GLU A 98 -51.49 24.38 -4.46
C GLU A 98 -51.32 25.92 -4.45
N ALA A 99 -50.08 26.43 -4.38
CA ALA A 99 -49.69 27.72 -4.97
C ALA A 99 -48.18 28.00 -4.82
N ALA A 100 -47.50 27.95 -5.97
CA ALA A 100 -46.42 28.82 -6.47
C ALA A 100 -45.33 29.47 -5.56
N PRO A 101 -44.11 29.65 -6.11
CA PRO A 101 -42.86 29.84 -5.38
C PRO A 101 -42.51 31.32 -5.17
N THR A 102 -41.67 31.64 -4.16
CA THR A 102 -40.62 32.70 -4.15
C THR A 102 -40.32 33.18 -2.74
N TRP A 103 -39.23 32.72 -2.12
CA TRP A 103 -38.38 33.59 -1.29
C TRP A 103 -37.09 32.87 -0.86
N TRP A 104 -36.01 33.21 -1.57
CA TRP A 104 -34.67 33.26 -1.01
C TRP A 104 -34.64 34.31 0.11
N THR A 105 -34.06 33.99 1.26
CA THR A 105 -33.45 34.86 2.31
C THR A 105 -33.43 34.04 3.61
N GLY A 106 -32.42 34.00 4.47
CA GLY A 106 -31.15 34.70 4.61
C GLY A 106 -30.52 34.28 5.96
N GLU A 107 -29.21 34.40 6.05
CA GLU A 107 -28.30 34.36 7.22
C GLU A 107 -28.83 34.19 8.65
N GLN A 108 -28.19 33.29 9.40
CA GLN A 108 -27.79 33.47 10.81
C GLN A 108 -26.67 32.44 11.11
N CYS A 109 -25.38 32.80 11.12
CA CYS A 109 -24.60 33.61 12.06
C CYS A 109 -24.38 32.96 13.45
N MET A 110 -23.08 32.79 13.73
CA MET A 110 -22.40 32.70 15.04
C MET A 110 -22.04 31.31 15.56
N ALA A 111 -20.76 31.02 15.31
CA ALA A 111 -19.96 29.98 15.93
C ALA A 111 -19.76 30.22 17.43
N SER A 112 -19.85 29.16 18.23
CA SER A 112 -19.11 29.03 19.49
C SER A 112 -18.87 27.54 19.77
N MET A 113 -17.68 27.05 19.48
CA MET A 113 -17.18 25.80 20.07
C MET A 113 -15.86 26.13 20.73
N SER A 114 -15.91 26.34 22.06
CA SER A 114 -14.73 26.46 22.91
C SER A 114 -14.00 25.12 22.99
N PHE A 115 -12.70 25.13 22.72
CA PHE A 115 -11.79 24.01 22.98
C PHE A 115 -11.23 24.11 24.40
N PRO A 116 -10.99 22.98 25.10
CA PRO A 116 -10.36 23.01 26.42
C PRO A 116 -8.82 23.08 26.35
N ASP A 117 -8.26 24.02 27.13
CA ASP A 117 -6.92 24.00 27.75
C ASP A 117 -6.63 22.61 28.38
N GLY A 118 -5.43 22.08 28.47
CA GLY A 118 -4.08 22.59 28.26
C GLY A 118 -3.12 21.57 28.88
N TYR A 119 -1.94 21.35 28.29
CA TYR A 119 -0.84 20.59 28.88
C TYR A 119 0.40 21.50 28.89
N VAL A 120 0.97 21.72 30.07
CA VAL A 120 2.29 22.33 30.25
C VAL A 120 3.14 21.41 31.13
N TYR A 121 4.24 20.99 30.50
CA TYR A 121 5.52 20.43 30.96
C TYR A 121 5.54 19.20 31.88
#